data_AF-A0AAC9MXG9-F1
#
_entry.id   AF-A0AAC9MXG9-F1
#
_cell.length_a   1.000
_cell.length_b   1.000
_cell.length_c   1.000
_cell.angle_alpha   90.00
_cell.angle_beta   90.00
_cell.angle_gamma   90.00
#
_symmetry.space_group_name_H-M   'P 1'
#
loop_
_entity.id
_entity.type
_entity.pdbx_description
1 polymer ?
#
loop_
_entity_poly.entity_id
_entity_poly.type
_entity_poly.pdbx_seq_one_letter_code
_entity_poly.pdbx_strand_id
1 'polypeptide(L)'
;MNNEKMADSRDMIGAHDAMRRQFGALPKLIAGVSAGDADGTAVVAGHVLMMVDFLHAHHTSEDDHVWPRLRERCPDDVGPLIETMDEQHAFIDGELEALAAGGRSWLASADATDRDAVAAVAERLLPALYEHLALEEERILPLIDRHLTEREWKATVEASFGKVTFARRLLMLGMALHGASEEQAQLLRAAVPAVVWHAGRPLGTRLYRTHRKRLAAASRGSDR
;
A
#
# COMPACT_ATOMS: atom_id res chain seq x y z
N MET A 1 9.70 15.26 -33.05
CA MET A 1 9.21 15.13 -31.66
C MET A 1 8.55 13.78 -31.55
N ASN A 2 9.13 12.85 -30.78
CA ASN A 2 8.50 11.55 -30.57
C ASN A 2 7.17 11.77 -29.85
N ASN A 3 6.07 11.34 -30.47
CA ASN A 3 4.74 11.37 -29.90
C ASN A 3 4.64 10.25 -28.83
N GLU A 4 5.37 10.39 -27.73
CA GLU A 4 5.31 9.45 -26.61
C GLU A 4 3.92 9.52 -25.98
N LYS A 5 3.32 8.35 -25.70
CA LYS A 5 2.04 8.27 -25.02
C LYS A 5 2.19 8.80 -23.58
N MET A 6 1.25 9.63 -23.13
CA MET A 6 1.21 10.10 -21.74
C MET A 6 0.82 8.98 -20.78
N ALA A 7 1.12 9.19 -19.49
CA ALA A 7 0.74 8.28 -18.43
C ALA A 7 -0.79 8.10 -18.34
N ASP A 8 -1.19 6.96 -17.80
CA ASP A 8 -2.54 6.71 -17.30
C ASP A 8 -2.34 6.16 -15.89
N SER A 9 -2.30 7.07 -14.92
CA SER A 9 -1.95 6.80 -13.52
C SER A 9 -3.12 6.26 -12.69
N ARG A 10 -4.27 6.01 -13.32
CA ARG A 10 -5.46 5.47 -12.65
C ARG A 10 -5.27 4.03 -12.15
N ASP A 11 -4.21 3.34 -12.58
CA ASP A 11 -3.80 2.07 -11.96
C ASP A 11 -3.44 2.25 -10.47
N MET A 12 -2.97 3.44 -10.07
CA MET A 12 -2.68 3.80 -8.68
C MET A 12 -3.93 3.73 -7.78
N ILE A 13 -5.12 4.08 -8.31
CA ILE A 13 -6.38 4.01 -7.55
C ILE A 13 -6.62 2.58 -7.04
N GLY A 14 -6.27 1.56 -7.84
CA GLY A 14 -6.38 0.16 -7.42
C GLY A 14 -5.43 -0.20 -6.26
N ALA A 15 -4.24 0.41 -6.22
CA ALA A 15 -3.29 0.27 -5.12
C ALA A 15 -3.79 1.00 -3.86
N HIS A 16 -4.25 2.24 -3.99
CA HIS A 16 -4.81 3.03 -2.88
C HIS A 16 -6.03 2.37 -2.26
N ASP A 17 -6.93 1.84 -3.08
CA ASP A 17 -8.08 1.08 -2.62
C ASP A 17 -7.67 -0.17 -1.83
N ALA A 18 -6.59 -0.84 -2.24
CA ALA A 18 -6.04 -1.93 -1.45
C ALA A 18 -5.47 -1.43 -0.12
N MET A 19 -4.71 -0.33 -0.12
CA MET A 19 -4.17 0.29 1.11
C MET A 19 -5.29 0.68 2.07
N ARG A 20 -6.31 1.41 1.61
CA ARG A 20 -7.50 1.77 2.41
C ARG A 20 -8.14 0.55 3.05
N ARG A 21 -8.36 -0.52 2.27
CA ARG A 21 -8.93 -1.77 2.80
C ARG A 21 -8.03 -2.47 3.80
N GLN A 22 -6.72 -2.57 3.54
CA GLN A 22 -5.80 -3.32 4.40
C GLN A 22 -5.51 -2.55 5.68
N PHE A 23 -5.11 -1.27 5.61
CA PHE A 23 -4.87 -0.43 6.78
C PHE A 23 -6.14 -0.27 7.62
N GLY A 24 -7.30 -0.01 6.98
CA GLY A 24 -8.58 0.09 7.69
C GLY A 24 -9.00 -1.19 8.42
N ALA A 25 -8.48 -2.35 8.03
CA ALA A 25 -8.72 -3.61 8.72
C ALA A 25 -7.75 -3.87 9.88
N LEU A 26 -6.56 -3.25 9.89
CA LEU A 26 -5.51 -3.54 10.86
C LEU A 26 -5.95 -3.39 12.31
N PRO A 27 -6.61 -2.29 12.76
CA PRO A 27 -6.95 -2.14 14.18
C PRO A 27 -7.78 -3.30 14.72
N LYS A 28 -8.79 -3.74 13.95
CA LYS A 28 -9.63 -4.89 14.32
C LYS A 28 -8.89 -6.22 14.24
N LEU A 29 -8.05 -6.39 13.22
CA LEU A 29 -7.24 -7.61 13.07
C LEU A 29 -6.26 -7.80 14.23
N ILE A 30 -5.61 -6.70 14.64
CA ILE A 30 -4.65 -6.68 15.75
C ILE A 30 -5.37 -6.95 17.07
N ALA A 31 -6.41 -6.17 17.39
CA ALA A 31 -7.13 -6.28 18.65
C ALA A 31 -7.81 -7.65 18.86
N GLY A 32 -8.15 -8.34 17.77
CA GLY A 32 -8.80 -9.64 17.83
C GLY A 32 -7.88 -10.83 18.14
N VAL A 33 -6.56 -10.67 18.07
CA VAL A 33 -5.63 -11.75 18.46
C VAL A 33 -5.67 -11.96 19.97
N SER A 34 -5.89 -13.20 20.43
CA SER A 34 -5.91 -13.55 21.85
C SER A 34 -4.55 -13.26 22.52
N ALA A 35 -4.59 -12.85 23.79
CA ALA A 35 -3.38 -12.63 24.59
C ALA A 35 -2.54 -13.93 24.67
N GLY A 36 -1.24 -13.83 24.38
CA GLY A 36 -0.32 -14.98 24.38
C GLY A 36 -0.45 -15.91 23.17
N ASP A 37 -1.33 -15.66 22.21
CA ASP A 37 -1.42 -16.43 20.96
C ASP A 37 -0.26 -16.06 20.02
N ALA A 38 0.88 -16.74 20.20
CA ALA A 38 2.08 -16.52 19.41
C ALA A 38 1.87 -16.80 17.91
N ASP A 39 1.06 -17.81 17.56
CA ASP A 39 0.79 -18.18 16.17
C ASP A 39 -0.10 -17.13 15.48
N GLY A 40 -1.17 -16.70 16.16
CA GLY A 40 -2.04 -15.62 15.70
C GLY A 40 -1.29 -14.31 15.56
N THR A 41 -0.45 -13.99 16.56
CA THR A 41 0.43 -12.82 16.57
C THR A 41 1.38 -12.85 15.37
N ALA A 42 2.05 -13.97 15.10
CA ALA A 42 2.98 -14.09 13.97
C ALA A 42 2.31 -13.82 12.62
N VAL A 43 1.05 -14.24 12.46
CA VAL A 43 0.27 -14.01 11.25
C VAL A 43 -0.11 -12.53 11.10
N VAL A 44 -0.65 -11.92 12.15
CA VAL A 44 -1.18 -10.56 12.08
C VAL A 44 -0.05 -9.53 12.10
N ALA A 45 0.92 -9.64 13.01
CA ALA A 45 2.09 -8.75 13.04
C ALA A 45 2.91 -8.87 11.75
N GLY A 46 3.05 -10.08 11.18
CA GLY A 46 3.70 -10.25 9.88
C GLY A 46 2.97 -9.53 8.74
N HIS A 47 1.64 -9.44 8.80
CA HIS A 47 0.87 -8.64 7.84
C HIS A 47 1.01 -7.13 8.08
N VAL A 48 1.01 -6.67 9.34
CA VAL A 48 1.30 -5.27 9.69
C VAL A 48 2.64 -4.83 9.09
N LEU A 49 3.71 -5.59 9.35
CA LEU A 49 5.05 -5.29 8.85
C LEU A 49 5.11 -5.27 7.32
N MET A 50 4.39 -6.19 6.66
CA MET A 50 4.32 -6.19 5.19
C MET A 50 3.55 -4.99 4.63
N MET A 51 2.49 -4.53 5.31
CA MET A 51 1.77 -3.32 4.90
C MET A 51 2.58 -2.05 5.13
N VAL A 52 3.35 -2.00 6.22
CA VAL A 52 4.34 -0.93 6.47
C VAL A 52 5.37 -0.87 5.34
N ASP A 53 6.02 -2.01 5.02
CA ASP A 53 6.98 -2.09 3.91
C ASP A 53 6.35 -1.61 2.59
N PHE A 54 5.08 -1.95 2.35
CA PHE A 54 4.39 -1.60 1.11
C PHE A 54 4.11 -0.10 1.00
N LEU A 55 3.56 0.52 2.05
CA LEU A 55 3.22 1.94 2.01
C LEU A 55 4.47 2.81 1.97
N HIS A 56 5.51 2.46 2.75
CA HIS A 56 6.77 3.18 2.72
C HIS A 56 7.46 3.11 1.34
N ALA A 57 7.41 1.95 0.67
CA ALA A 57 7.97 1.82 -0.69
C ALA A 57 7.17 2.59 -1.75
N HIS A 58 5.88 2.81 -1.54
CA HIS A 58 5.05 3.65 -2.39
C HIS A 58 5.45 5.13 -2.25
N HIS A 59 5.45 5.67 -1.02
CA HIS A 59 5.87 7.05 -0.76
C HIS A 59 7.29 7.32 -1.25
N THR A 60 8.24 6.42 -0.95
CA THR A 60 9.64 6.56 -1.41
C THR A 60 9.71 6.66 -2.94
N SER A 61 8.87 5.92 -3.66
CA SER A 61 8.86 5.97 -5.12
C SER A 61 8.29 7.29 -5.65
N GLU A 62 7.23 7.83 -5.03
CA GLU A 62 6.75 9.17 -5.36
C GLU A 62 7.80 10.25 -5.08
N ASP A 63 8.46 10.18 -3.92
CA ASP A 63 9.48 11.14 -3.50
C ASP A 63 10.68 11.13 -4.45
N ASP A 64 11.14 9.94 -4.82
CA ASP A 64 12.33 9.79 -5.66
C ASP A 64 12.05 10.01 -7.16
N HIS A 65 10.80 9.84 -7.62
CA HIS A 65 10.51 9.75 -9.05
C HIS A 65 9.36 10.62 -9.55
N VAL A 66 8.35 10.93 -8.73
CA VAL A 66 7.20 11.73 -9.15
C VAL A 66 7.43 13.21 -8.83
N TRP A 67 7.68 13.55 -7.57
CA TRP A 67 7.84 14.95 -7.13
C TRP A 67 8.92 15.71 -7.89
N PRO A 68 10.14 15.15 -8.13
CA PRO A 68 11.16 15.88 -8.85
C PRO A 68 10.74 16.24 -10.29
N ARG A 69 10.01 15.34 -10.96
CA ARG A 69 9.55 15.55 -12.33
C ARG A 69 8.42 16.57 -12.41
N LEU A 70 7.49 16.54 -11.45
CA LEU A 70 6.42 17.53 -11.40
C LEU A 70 7.00 18.92 -11.08
N ARG A 71 7.92 19.03 -10.12
CA ARG A 71 8.64 20.29 -9.82
C ARG A 71 9.36 20.85 -11.06
N GLU A 72 9.98 19.99 -11.86
CA GLU A 72 10.67 20.41 -13.10
C GLU A 72 9.69 20.89 -14.18
N ARG A 73 8.54 20.22 -14.35
CA ARG A 73 7.68 20.40 -15.53
C ARG A 73 6.48 21.33 -15.34
N CYS A 74 6.05 21.55 -14.11
CA CYS A 74 4.94 22.46 -13.79
C CYS A 74 5.19 23.23 -12.48
N PRO A 75 6.35 23.92 -12.33
CA PRO A 75 6.79 24.53 -11.07
C PRO A 75 5.78 25.50 -10.45
N ASP A 76 5.07 26.27 -11.29
CA ASP A 76 4.10 27.27 -10.84
C ASP A 76 2.79 26.65 -10.28
N ASP A 77 2.47 25.41 -10.68
CA ASP A 77 1.21 24.74 -10.35
C ASP A 77 1.32 23.80 -9.14
N VAL A 78 2.54 23.40 -8.75
CA VAL A 78 2.73 22.23 -7.87
C VAL A 78 3.52 22.49 -6.59
N GLY A 79 4.25 23.60 -6.46
CA GLY A 79 5.11 23.86 -5.29
C GLY A 79 4.40 23.65 -3.94
N PRO A 80 3.33 24.41 -3.62
CA PRO A 80 2.59 24.25 -2.38
C PRO A 80 1.91 22.88 -2.22
N LEU A 81 1.49 22.26 -3.33
CA LEU A 81 0.87 20.94 -3.30
C LEU A 81 1.88 19.86 -2.92
N ILE A 82 3.08 19.89 -3.51
CA ILE A 82 4.13 18.91 -3.19
C ILE A 82 4.69 19.16 -1.78
N GLU A 83 4.80 20.40 -1.32
CA GLU A 83 5.11 20.67 0.10
C GLU A 83 4.09 20.03 1.04
N THR A 84 2.79 20.10 0.69
CA THR A 84 1.73 19.41 1.44
C THR A 84 1.90 17.88 1.39
N MET A 85 2.25 17.31 0.23
CA MET A 85 2.52 15.87 0.09
C MET A 85 3.72 15.43 0.95
N ASP A 86 4.83 16.18 0.91
CA ASP A 86 6.04 15.89 1.69
C ASP A 86 5.73 15.92 3.21
N GLU A 87 4.94 16.90 3.68
CA GLU A 87 4.51 16.97 5.09
C GLU A 87 3.60 15.79 5.48
N GLN A 88 2.68 15.40 4.61
CA GLN A 88 1.82 14.22 4.82
C GLN A 88 2.63 12.92 4.84
N HIS A 89 3.57 12.74 3.90
CA HIS A 89 4.49 11.61 3.87
C HIS A 89 5.30 11.53 5.17
N ALA A 90 5.91 12.64 5.60
CA ALA A 90 6.71 12.66 6.82
C ALA A 90 5.90 12.25 8.08
N PHE A 91 4.66 12.71 8.19
CA PHE A 91 3.77 12.31 9.30
C PHE A 91 3.43 10.81 9.21
N ILE A 92 3.01 10.34 8.04
CA ILE A 92 2.62 8.94 7.85
C ILE A 92 3.81 8.02 8.08
N ASP A 93 4.98 8.35 7.57
CA ASP A 93 6.20 7.55 7.73
C ASP A 93 6.62 7.44 9.20
N GLY A 94 6.44 8.50 10.00
CA GLY A 94 6.63 8.42 11.45
C GLY A 94 5.67 7.42 12.14
N GLU A 95 4.40 7.39 11.72
CA GLU A 95 3.43 6.40 12.20
C GLU A 95 3.73 4.98 11.69
N LEU A 96 4.28 4.85 10.49
CA LEU A 96 4.76 3.57 9.95
C LEU A 96 5.96 3.04 10.72
N GLU A 97 6.90 3.89 11.11
CA GLU A 97 8.02 3.52 11.99
C GLU A 97 7.51 3.02 13.35
N ALA A 98 6.52 3.72 13.93
CA ALA A 98 5.89 3.32 15.18
C ALA A 98 5.16 1.96 15.04
N LEU A 99 4.41 1.75 13.95
CA LEU A 99 3.78 0.46 13.64
C LEU A 99 4.81 -0.65 13.47
N ALA A 100 5.94 -0.37 12.81
CA ALA A 100 6.98 -1.34 12.60
C ALA A 100 7.66 -1.73 13.91
N ALA A 101 7.99 -0.75 14.76
CA ALA A 101 8.60 -0.98 16.05
C ALA A 101 7.67 -1.75 16.99
N GLY A 102 6.43 -1.29 17.14
CA GLY A 102 5.42 -1.96 17.96
C GLY A 102 5.10 -3.36 17.43
N GLY A 103 4.93 -3.52 16.11
CA GLY A 103 4.67 -4.80 15.48
C GLY A 103 5.79 -5.82 15.71
N ARG A 104 7.06 -5.39 15.74
CA ARG A 104 8.20 -6.25 16.10
C ARG A 104 8.22 -6.60 17.59
N SER A 105 7.90 -5.65 18.48
CA SER A 105 7.79 -5.92 19.93
C SER A 105 6.70 -6.95 20.19
N TRP A 106 5.51 -6.70 19.64
CA TRP A 106 4.37 -7.60 19.77
C TRP A 106 4.66 -8.98 19.18
N LEU A 107 5.32 -9.06 18.03
CA LEU A 107 5.76 -10.32 17.44
C LEU A 107 6.68 -11.14 18.38
N ALA A 108 7.53 -10.46 19.14
CA ALA A 108 8.45 -11.10 20.07
C ALA A 108 7.78 -11.52 21.40
N SER A 109 6.79 -10.76 21.87
CA SER A 109 6.18 -10.95 23.19
C SER A 109 4.86 -11.72 23.16
N ALA A 110 4.09 -11.61 22.08
CA ALA A 110 2.67 -11.96 22.01
C ALA A 110 1.82 -11.33 23.14
N ASP A 111 2.31 -10.25 23.75
CA ASP A 111 1.68 -9.60 24.89
C ASP A 111 0.48 -8.75 24.47
N ALA A 112 -0.55 -8.72 25.31
CA ALA A 112 -1.76 -7.95 25.04
C ALA A 112 -1.52 -6.43 25.10
N THR A 113 -0.60 -5.97 25.94
CA THR A 113 -0.24 -4.54 26.04
C THR A 113 0.44 -4.07 24.76
N ASP A 114 1.39 -4.86 24.25
CA ASP A 114 2.05 -4.58 22.98
C ASP A 114 1.05 -4.61 21.82
N ARG A 115 0.15 -5.62 21.78
CA ARG A 115 -0.94 -5.70 20.80
C ARG A 115 -1.79 -4.43 20.80
N ASP A 116 -2.25 -4.00 21.96
CA ASP A 116 -3.16 -2.87 22.10
C ASP A 116 -2.47 -1.54 21.74
N ALA A 117 -1.18 -1.41 22.05
CA ALA A 117 -0.36 -0.30 21.60
C ALA A 117 -0.26 -0.24 20.07
N VAL A 118 0.00 -1.38 19.40
CA VAL A 118 0.05 -1.46 17.93
C VAL A 118 -1.31 -1.14 17.30
N ALA A 119 -2.41 -1.63 17.88
CA ALA A 119 -3.76 -1.32 17.40
C ALA A 119 -4.07 0.18 17.47
N ALA A 120 -3.66 0.85 18.56
CA ALA A 120 -3.86 2.29 18.73
C ALA A 120 -3.06 3.13 17.72
N VAL A 121 -1.82 2.72 17.40
CA VAL A 121 -1.04 3.37 16.33
C VAL A 121 -1.74 3.17 14.98
N ALA A 122 -2.20 1.95 14.68
CA ALA A 122 -2.90 1.64 13.43
C ALA A 122 -4.17 2.49 13.26
N GLU A 123 -4.92 2.71 14.34
CA GLU A 123 -6.14 3.54 14.32
C GLU A 123 -5.82 5.03 14.11
N ARG A 124 -4.77 5.55 14.77
CA ARG A 124 -4.35 6.96 14.63
C ARG A 124 -3.84 7.30 13.23
N LEU A 125 -3.25 6.33 12.52
CA LEU A 125 -2.76 6.52 11.15
C LEU A 125 -3.90 6.75 10.13
N LEU A 126 -5.09 6.15 10.34
CA LEU A 126 -6.12 6.06 9.29
C LEU A 126 -6.60 7.42 8.74
N PRO A 127 -6.90 8.44 9.57
CA PRO A 127 -7.40 9.71 9.06
C PRO A 127 -6.40 10.39 8.12
N ALA A 128 -5.13 10.47 8.53
CA ALA A 128 -4.07 11.10 7.74
C ALA A 128 -3.81 10.32 6.45
N LEU A 129 -3.76 8.98 6.51
CA LEU A 129 -3.59 8.15 5.32
C LEU A 129 -4.74 8.35 4.32
N TYR A 130 -5.99 8.39 4.79
CA TYR A 130 -7.13 8.53 3.88
C TYR A 130 -7.21 9.92 3.25
N GLU A 131 -6.90 10.97 4.02
CA GLU A 131 -6.79 12.33 3.50
C GLU A 131 -5.70 12.43 2.44
N HIS A 132 -4.52 11.88 2.73
CA HIS A 132 -3.38 11.86 1.81
C HIS A 132 -3.72 11.18 0.48
N LEU A 133 -4.19 9.92 0.52
CA LEU A 133 -4.52 9.16 -0.70
C LEU A 133 -5.64 9.83 -1.52
N ALA A 134 -6.59 10.51 -0.86
CA ALA A 134 -7.66 11.23 -1.56
C ALA A 134 -7.13 12.49 -2.27
N LEU A 135 -6.28 13.26 -1.59
CA LEU A 135 -5.67 14.46 -2.15
C LEU A 135 -4.74 14.11 -3.33
N GLU A 136 -3.98 13.02 -3.21
CA GLU A 136 -3.13 12.53 -4.29
C GLU A 136 -3.96 12.14 -5.53
N GLU A 137 -5.02 11.35 -5.34
CA GLU A 137 -5.94 10.96 -6.44
C GLU A 137 -6.59 12.17 -7.11
N GLU A 138 -7.01 13.16 -6.34
CA GLU A 138 -7.70 14.34 -6.85
C GLU A 138 -6.74 15.28 -7.60
N ARG A 139 -5.52 15.47 -7.06
CA ARG A 139 -4.65 16.58 -7.47
C ARG A 139 -3.36 16.15 -8.14
N ILE A 140 -2.75 15.05 -7.71
CA ILE A 140 -1.47 14.56 -8.23
C ILE A 140 -1.66 13.69 -9.47
N LEU A 141 -2.56 12.71 -9.46
CA LEU A 141 -2.74 11.80 -10.61
C LEU A 141 -3.03 12.57 -11.92
N PRO A 142 -3.89 13.62 -11.95
CA PRO A 142 -4.10 14.40 -13.16
C PRO A 142 -2.89 15.21 -13.61
N LEU A 143 -1.94 15.53 -12.71
CA LEU A 143 -0.68 16.16 -13.07
C LEU A 143 0.28 15.12 -13.68
N ILE A 144 0.32 13.91 -13.13
CA ILE A 144 1.09 12.78 -13.69
C ILE A 144 0.63 12.52 -15.13
N ASP A 145 -0.68 12.40 -15.36
CA ASP A 145 -1.25 12.10 -16.68
C ASP A 145 -0.98 13.21 -17.73
N ARG A 146 -0.76 14.46 -17.28
CA ARG A 146 -0.46 15.59 -18.16
C ARG A 146 1.03 15.78 -18.42
N HIS A 147 1.88 15.44 -17.46
CA HIS A 147 3.28 15.86 -17.47
C HIS A 147 4.28 14.70 -17.52
N LEU A 148 3.87 13.45 -17.27
CA LEU A 148 4.74 12.26 -17.34
C LEU A 148 4.35 11.38 -18.54
N THR A 149 5.36 10.74 -19.15
CA THR A 149 5.11 9.76 -20.20
C THR A 149 4.76 8.39 -19.62
N GLU A 150 4.07 7.54 -20.38
CA GLU A 150 3.74 6.17 -19.97
C GLU A 150 4.99 5.38 -19.57
N ARG A 151 6.12 5.62 -20.24
CA ARG A 151 7.40 4.98 -19.93
C ARG A 151 7.93 5.42 -18.57
N GLU A 152 7.86 6.71 -18.26
CA GLU A 152 8.33 7.25 -16.98
C GLU A 152 7.45 6.76 -15.83
N TRP A 153 6.14 6.70 -16.06
CA TRP A 153 5.20 6.15 -15.09
C TRP A 153 5.47 4.67 -14.80
N LYS A 154 5.62 3.85 -15.86
CA LYS A 154 5.96 2.42 -15.70
C LYS A 154 7.29 2.21 -14.97
N ALA A 155 8.28 3.07 -15.20
CA ALA A 155 9.56 3.01 -14.48
C ALA A 155 9.39 3.32 -12.99
N THR A 156 8.53 4.30 -12.65
CA THR A 156 8.18 4.64 -11.26
C THR A 156 7.49 3.47 -10.56
N VAL A 157 6.46 2.91 -11.19
CA VAL A 157 5.75 1.73 -10.67
C VAL A 157 6.69 0.55 -10.46
N GLU A 158 7.58 0.25 -11.41
CA GLU A 158 8.53 -0.85 -11.26
C GLU A 158 9.56 -0.59 -10.14
N ALA A 159 9.99 0.67 -9.96
CA ALA A 159 10.90 1.06 -8.88
C ALA A 159 10.28 0.79 -7.49
N SER A 160 8.97 1.07 -7.30
CA SER A 160 8.24 0.77 -6.06
C SER A 160 8.31 -0.71 -5.66
N PHE A 161 8.53 -1.61 -6.62
CA PHE A 161 8.61 -3.04 -6.37
C PHE A 161 10.03 -3.62 -6.40
N GLY A 162 11.09 -2.83 -6.60
CA GLY A 162 12.44 -3.32 -6.89
C GLY A 162 13.00 -4.34 -5.88
N LYS A 163 12.63 -4.23 -4.60
CA LYS A 163 13.03 -5.17 -3.52
C LYS A 163 11.94 -6.16 -3.12
N VAL A 164 10.76 -6.09 -3.74
CA VAL A 164 9.61 -6.93 -3.40
C VAL A 164 9.72 -8.28 -4.09
N THR A 165 9.72 -9.36 -3.31
CA THR A 165 9.80 -10.73 -3.83
C THR A 165 8.61 -11.05 -4.74
N PHE A 166 8.82 -11.95 -5.71
CA PHE A 166 7.77 -12.35 -6.66
C PHE A 166 6.47 -12.83 -5.97
N ALA A 167 6.59 -13.62 -4.89
CA ALA A 167 5.44 -14.09 -4.14
C ALA A 167 4.66 -12.94 -3.46
N ARG A 168 5.36 -11.93 -2.92
CA ARG A 168 4.72 -10.73 -2.36
C ARG A 168 4.06 -9.87 -3.45
N ARG A 169 4.69 -9.71 -4.62
CA ARG A 169 4.07 -9.02 -5.77
C ARG A 169 2.77 -9.69 -6.21
N LEU A 170 2.73 -11.02 -6.26
CA LEU A 170 1.49 -11.75 -6.56
C LEU A 170 0.41 -11.56 -5.49
N LEU A 171 0.80 -11.51 -4.21
CA LEU A 171 -0.11 -11.24 -3.11
C LEU A 171 -0.70 -9.81 -3.23
N MET A 172 0.13 -8.81 -3.50
CA MET A 172 -0.27 -7.41 -3.71
C MET A 172 -1.21 -7.27 -4.92
N LEU A 173 -0.91 -7.95 -6.04
CA LEU A 173 -1.82 -8.01 -7.19
C LEU A 173 -3.19 -8.58 -6.78
N GLY A 174 -3.20 -9.63 -5.96
CA GLY A 174 -4.44 -10.19 -5.41
C GLY A 174 -5.21 -9.22 -4.50
N MET A 175 -4.50 -8.38 -3.73
CA MET A 175 -5.10 -7.32 -2.89
C MET A 175 -5.72 -6.20 -3.72
N ALA A 176 -5.00 -5.73 -4.75
CA ALA A 176 -5.46 -4.68 -5.66
C ALA A 176 -6.71 -5.12 -6.43
N LEU A 177 -6.72 -6.37 -6.95
CA LEU A 177 -7.86 -6.93 -7.67
C LEU A 177 -9.07 -7.26 -6.79
N HIS A 178 -8.93 -7.27 -5.47
CA HIS A 178 -10.03 -7.65 -4.58
C HIS A 178 -11.05 -6.52 -4.43
N GLY A 179 -12.22 -6.69 -5.04
CA GLY A 179 -13.25 -5.65 -5.05
C GLY A 179 -13.01 -4.57 -6.10
N ALA A 180 -12.01 -4.76 -6.98
CA ALA A 180 -11.76 -3.88 -8.10
C ALA A 180 -12.94 -3.90 -9.10
N SER A 181 -13.28 -2.74 -9.64
CA SER A 181 -14.17 -2.62 -10.79
C SER A 181 -13.54 -3.26 -12.04
N GLU A 182 -14.34 -3.49 -13.07
CA GLU A 182 -13.83 -3.97 -14.35
C GLU A 182 -12.84 -2.98 -14.99
N GLU A 183 -13.08 -1.67 -14.82
CA GLU A 183 -12.16 -0.63 -15.26
C GLU A 183 -10.82 -0.70 -14.51
N GLN A 184 -10.84 -0.78 -13.18
CA GLN A 184 -9.62 -0.93 -12.36
C GLN A 184 -8.85 -2.21 -12.72
N ALA A 185 -9.56 -3.31 -13.00
CA ALA A 185 -8.93 -4.55 -13.45
C ALA A 185 -8.25 -4.38 -14.84
N GLN A 186 -8.85 -3.61 -15.75
CA GLN A 186 -8.24 -3.31 -17.05
C GLN A 186 -7.03 -2.38 -16.94
N LEU A 187 -7.06 -1.41 -16.02
CA LEU A 187 -5.92 -0.53 -15.73
C LEU A 187 -4.74 -1.34 -15.17
N LEU A 188 -4.98 -2.18 -14.15
CA LEU A 188 -3.96 -3.08 -13.60
C LEU A 188 -3.41 -4.04 -14.66
N ARG A 189 -4.26 -4.54 -15.57
CA ARG A 189 -3.82 -5.37 -16.70
C ARG A 189 -2.85 -4.63 -17.62
N ALA A 190 -3.10 -3.35 -17.88
CA ALA A 190 -2.24 -2.53 -18.73
C ALA A 190 -0.92 -2.13 -18.05
N ALA A 191 -0.92 -2.05 -16.72
CA ALA A 191 0.24 -1.70 -15.91
C ALA A 191 1.27 -2.83 -15.74
N VAL A 192 0.84 -4.11 -15.79
CA VAL A 192 1.74 -5.26 -15.56
C VAL A 192 2.11 -6.02 -16.85
N PRO A 193 3.25 -6.73 -16.88
CA PRO A 193 3.58 -7.60 -18.01
C PRO A 193 2.50 -8.66 -18.28
N ALA A 194 2.25 -8.98 -19.55
CA ALA A 194 1.18 -9.92 -19.94
C ALA A 194 1.30 -11.29 -19.26
N VAL A 195 2.51 -11.79 -19.01
CA VAL A 195 2.75 -13.04 -18.28
C VAL A 195 2.28 -12.96 -16.82
N VAL A 196 2.52 -11.83 -16.15
CA VAL A 196 2.05 -11.56 -14.78
C VAL A 196 0.53 -11.51 -14.78
N TRP A 197 -0.09 -10.88 -15.77
CA TRP A 197 -1.54 -10.83 -15.86
C TRP A 197 -2.17 -12.22 -16.10
N HIS A 198 -1.73 -12.95 -17.13
CA HIS A 198 -2.40 -14.19 -17.54
C HIS A 198 -2.10 -15.37 -16.61
N ALA A 199 -0.86 -15.50 -16.12
CA ALA A 199 -0.47 -16.59 -15.22
C ALA A 199 -0.52 -16.19 -13.74
N GLY A 200 -0.11 -14.96 -13.42
CA GLY A 200 0.00 -14.46 -12.06
C GLY A 200 -1.34 -14.09 -11.43
N ARG A 201 -2.30 -13.50 -12.17
CA ARG A 201 -3.62 -13.11 -11.64
C ARG A 201 -4.37 -14.24 -10.91
N PRO A 202 -4.64 -15.41 -11.52
CA PRO A 202 -5.40 -16.47 -10.82
C PRO A 202 -4.68 -16.96 -9.56
N LEU A 203 -3.35 -16.98 -9.59
CA LEU A 203 -2.52 -17.34 -8.44
C LEU A 203 -2.59 -16.26 -7.35
N GLY A 204 -2.41 -14.99 -7.71
CA GLY A 204 -2.48 -13.84 -6.80
C GLY A 204 -3.84 -13.73 -6.11
N THR A 205 -4.94 -13.82 -6.86
CA THR A 205 -6.30 -13.83 -6.29
C THR A 205 -6.50 -15.00 -5.32
N ARG A 206 -5.98 -16.19 -5.63
CA ARG A 206 -6.04 -17.35 -4.73
C ARG A 206 -5.19 -17.14 -3.48
N LEU A 207 -3.96 -16.64 -3.64
CA LEU A 207 -3.03 -16.36 -2.54
C LEU A 207 -3.64 -15.34 -1.58
N TYR A 208 -4.13 -14.21 -2.09
CA TYR A 208 -4.76 -13.19 -1.25
C TYR A 208 -6.02 -13.70 -0.55
N ARG A 209 -6.87 -14.47 -1.23
CA ARG A 209 -8.04 -15.09 -0.58
C ARG A 209 -7.64 -16.01 0.58
N THR A 210 -6.59 -16.81 0.41
CA THR A 210 -6.05 -17.68 1.47
C THR A 210 -5.44 -16.84 2.60
N HIS A 211 -4.65 -15.82 2.27
CA HIS A 211 -4.04 -14.90 3.23
C HIS A 211 -5.10 -14.22 4.10
N ARG A 212 -6.16 -13.68 3.49
CA ARG A 212 -7.27 -13.05 4.21
C ARG A 212 -8.03 -14.03 5.13
N LYS A 213 -8.22 -15.28 4.70
CA LYS A 213 -8.79 -16.33 5.58
C LYS A 213 -7.89 -16.62 6.77
N ARG A 214 -6.57 -16.66 6.55
CA ARG A 214 -5.56 -16.87 7.59
C ARG A 214 -5.55 -15.72 8.60
N LEU A 215 -5.57 -14.48 8.13
CA LEU A 215 -5.69 -13.28 8.97
C LEU A 215 -6.96 -13.32 9.82
N ALA A 216 -8.10 -13.60 9.20
CA ALA A 216 -9.37 -13.66 9.91
C ALA A 216 -9.43 -14.81 10.93
N ALA A 217 -8.74 -15.92 10.68
CA ALA A 217 -8.63 -17.02 11.65
C ALA A 217 -7.73 -16.65 12.83
N ALA A 218 -6.55 -16.07 12.56
CA ALA A 218 -5.63 -15.59 13.59
C ALA A 218 -6.24 -14.50 14.48
N SER A 219 -6.97 -13.56 13.87
CA SER A 219 -7.64 -12.44 14.55
C SER A 219 -8.91 -12.83 15.32
N ARG A 220 -9.40 -14.07 15.25
CA ARG A 220 -10.54 -14.48 16.09
C ARG A 220 -10.09 -15.16 17.39
N GLY A 221 -8.78 -15.37 17.55
CA GLY A 221 -8.25 -16.24 18.58
C GLY A 221 -8.62 -17.70 18.33
N SER A 222 -7.84 -18.60 18.93
CA SER A 222 -8.33 -19.95 19.17
C SER A 222 -9.31 -19.87 20.33
N ASP A 223 -10.62 -19.85 20.08
CA ASP A 223 -11.57 -20.32 21.10
C ASP A 223 -11.23 -21.81 21.34
N ARG A 224 -10.38 -22.07 22.33
CA ARG A 224 -10.10 -23.40 22.88
C ARG A 224 -9.97 -23.30 24.39
#